data_AF-A0A2E5XL53-F1
#
_entry.id   AF-A0A2E5XL53-F1
#
_cell.length_a   1.000
_cell.length_b   1.000
_cell.length_c   1.000
_cell.angle_alpha   90.00
_cell.angle_beta   90.00
_cell.angle_gamma   90.00
#
_symmetry.space_group_name_H-M   'P 1'
#
loop_
_entity.id
_entity.type
_entity.pdbx_description
1 polymer ?
#
loop_
_entity_poly.entity_id
_entity_poly.type
_entity_poly.pdbx_seq_one_letter_code
_entity_poly.pdbx_strand_id
1 'polypeptide(L)' 'MHHKAVPIITPMDLTTLDYIRILIGVAILLYVANCLVNQKVWIRKTFSWGARDEYPKIFQMNIIGGSLLGSFLVASPFLF' A
#
# COMPACT_ATOMS: atom_id res chain seq x y z
N MET A 1 44.04 -1.35 18.35
CA MET A 1 42.93 -2.33 18.38
C MET A 1 41.67 -1.61 17.93
N HIS A 2 41.23 -1.82 16.69
CA HIS A 2 40.00 -1.21 16.17
C HIS A 2 38.80 -2.01 16.65
N HIS A 3 38.15 -1.54 17.72
CA HIS A 3 36.84 -2.03 18.11
C HIS A 3 35.84 -1.60 17.04
N LYS A 4 35.53 -2.49 16.09
CA LYS A 4 34.32 -2.36 15.27
C LYS A 4 33.15 -2.48 16.23
N ALA A 5 32.43 -1.38 16.46
CA ALA A 5 31.16 -1.43 17.16
C ALA A 5 30.27 -2.46 16.45
N VAL A 6 29.90 -3.52 17.18
CA VAL A 6 28.89 -4.46 16.71
C VAL A 6 27.62 -3.65 16.53
N PRO A 7 26.98 -3.64 15.34
CA PRO A 7 25.72 -2.95 15.19
C PRO A 7 24.72 -3.59 16.15
N ILE A 8 24.26 -2.81 17.12
CA ILE A 8 23.20 -3.17 18.04
C ILE A 8 21.94 -3.24 17.17
N ILE A 9 21.53 -4.44 16.80
CA ILE A 9 20.29 -4.66 16.06
C ILE A 9 19.14 -4.33 17.02
N THR A 10 18.51 -3.18 16.82
CA THR A 10 17.31 -2.82 17.57
C THR A 10 16.09 -3.46 16.91
N PRO A 11 15.02 -3.79 17.65
CA PRO A 11 13.80 -4.39 17.09
C PRO A 11 13.04 -3.48 16.11
N MET A 12 13.51 -2.25 15.86
CA MET A 12 12.94 -1.27 14.94
C MET A 12 13.93 -0.85 13.84
N ASP A 13 14.90 -1.68 13.50
CA ASP A 13 15.75 -1.45 12.33
C ASP A 13 15.00 -1.83 11.04
N LEU A 14 14.24 -0.88 10.49
CA LEU A 14 13.61 -1.04 9.18
C LEU A 14 14.70 -1.19 8.12
N THR A 15 14.66 -2.32 7.42
CA THR A 15 15.55 -2.54 6.28
C THR A 15 15.09 -1.70 5.09
N THR A 16 15.98 -1.51 4.10
CA THR A 16 15.61 -0.88 2.83
C THR A 16 14.40 -1.55 2.17
N LEU A 17 14.24 -2.87 2.32
CA LEU A 17 13.09 -3.60 1.80
C LEU A 17 11.79 -3.24 2.52
N ASP A 18 11.85 -2.99 3.83
CA ASP A 18 10.68 -2.59 4.62
C ASP A 18 10.20 -1.20 4.22
N TYR A 19 11.13 -0.26 4.02
CA TYR A 19 10.79 1.06 3.48
C TYR A 19 10.13 0.97 2.10
N ILE A 20 10.63 0.11 1.20
CA ILE A 20 10.00 -0.11 -0.11
C ILE A 20 8.59 -0.67 0.04
N ARG A 21 8.39 -1.67 0.91
CA ARG A 21 7.08 -2.27 1.18
C ARG A 21 6.09 -1.25 1.71
N ILE A 22 6.49 -0.44 2.68
CA ILE A 22 5.67 0.64 3.24
C ILE A 22 5.31 1.65 2.15
N LEU A 23 6.28 2.07 1.33
CA LEU A 23 6.04 3.03 0.25
C LEU A 23 5.03 2.49 -0.78
N ILE A 24 5.12 1.21 -1.14
CA ILE A 24 4.13 0.55 -2.00
C ILE A 24 2.76 0.50 -1.33
N GLY A 25 2.70 0.12 -0.04
CA GLY A 25 1.45 0.07 0.73
C GLY A 25 0.76 1.44 0.80
N VAL A 26 1.53 2.49 1.11
CA VAL A 26 1.03 3.88 1.13
C VAL A 26 0.52 4.30 -0.25
N ALA A 27 1.24 3.99 -1.33
CA ALA A 27 0.78 4.32 -2.69
C ALA A 27 -0.57 3.65 -3.03
N ILE A 28 -0.75 2.38 -2.62
CA ILE A 28 -2.02 1.67 -2.79
C ILE A 28 -3.14 2.34 -1.98
N LEU A 29 -2.88 2.70 -0.72
CA LEU A 29 -3.88 3.36 0.12
C LEU A 29 -4.26 4.75 -0.41
N LEU A 30 -3.29 5.50 -0.95
CA LEU A 30 -3.56 6.77 -1.63
C LEU A 30 -4.43 6.56 -2.88
N TYR A 31 -4.19 5.49 -3.65
CA TYR A 31 -5.05 5.16 -4.79
C TYR A 31 -6.48 4.81 -4.35
N VAL A 32 -6.64 4.04 -3.27
CA VAL A 32 -7.96 3.74 -2.67
C VAL A 32 -8.65 5.03 -2.22
N ALA A 33 -7.94 5.91 -1.51
CA ALA A 33 -8.47 7.21 -1.08
C ALA A 33 -8.90 8.06 -2.29
N ASN A 34 -8.10 8.09 -3.35
CA ASN A 34 -8.45 8.78 -4.59
C ASN A 34 -9.72 8.21 -5.24
N CYS A 35 -9.90 6.89 -5.19
CA CYS A 35 -11.11 6.23 -5.69
C CYS A 35 -12.34 6.60 -4.84
N LEU A 36 -12.20 6.69 -3.52
CA LEU A 36 -13.28 7.11 -2.61
C LEU A 36 -13.63 8.60 -2.77
N VAL A 37 -12.66 9.49 -2.93
CA VAL A 37 -12.93 10.93 -3.11
C VAL A 37 -13.59 11.20 -4.45
N ASN A 38 -13.05 10.62 -5.53
CA ASN A 38 -13.56 10.90 -6.88
C ASN A 38 -14.70 9.97 -7.31
N GLN A 39 -15.04 8.97 -6.51
CA GLN A 39 -16.02 7.92 -6.83
C GLN A 39 -15.77 7.29 -8.22
N LYS A 40 -14.49 7.16 -8.60
CA LYS A 40 -14.02 6.63 -9.88
C LYS A 40 -12.94 5.58 -9.66
N VAL A 41 -12.86 4.63 -10.57
CA VAL A 41 -11.86 3.55 -10.55
C VAL A 41 -11.20 3.41 -11.92
N TRP A 42 -9.92 3.09 -11.96
CA TRP A 42 -9.22 2.83 -13.21
C TRP A 42 -9.65 1.50 -13.83
N ILE A 43 -10.20 1.56 -15.04
CA ILE A 43 -10.66 0.39 -15.78
C ILE A 43 -9.58 -0.04 -16.77
N ARG A 44 -8.98 -1.21 -16.53
CA ARG A 44 -7.88 -1.73 -17.38
C ARG A 44 -8.31 -2.08 -18.81
N LYS A 45 -9.60 -2.40 -19.04
CA LYS A 45 -10.10 -2.76 -20.38
C LYS A 45 -10.18 -1.56 -21.32
N THR A 46 -10.56 -0.40 -20.80
CA THR A 46 -10.75 0.84 -21.57
C THR A 46 -9.63 1.86 -21.30
N PHE A 47 -8.68 1.52 -20.41
CA PHE A 47 -7.61 2.41 -19.94
C PHE A 47 -8.11 3.80 -19.56
N SER A 48 -9.26 3.84 -18.87
CA SER A 48 -9.95 5.08 -18.51
C SER A 48 -10.47 5.03 -17.08
N TRP A 49 -10.75 6.19 -16.50
CA TRP A 49 -11.45 6.31 -15.23
C TRP A 49 -12.95 6.04 -15.44
N GLY A 50 -13.46 4.96 -14.88
CA GLY A 50 -14.88 4.63 -14.85
C GLY A 50 -15.55 5.10 -13.56
N ALA A 51 -16.80 5.52 -13.63
CA ALA A 51 -17.57 5.89 -12.44
C ALA A 51 -17.96 4.65 -11.62
N ARG A 52 -18.10 4.82 -10.30
CA ARG A 52 -18.58 3.76 -9.41
C ARG A 52 -19.91 3.17 -9.87
N ASP A 53 -20.84 4.01 -10.32
CA ASP A 53 -22.20 3.57 -10.64
C ASP A 53 -22.25 2.71 -11.93
N GLU A 54 -21.29 2.90 -12.84
CA GLU A 54 -21.13 2.08 -14.04
C GLU A 54 -20.38 0.77 -13.74
N TYR A 55 -19.41 0.81 -12.81
CA TYR A 55 -18.57 -0.33 -12.46
C TYR A 55 -18.57 -0.65 -10.95
N PRO A 56 -19.73 -0.91 -10.32
CA PRO A 56 -19.83 -1.00 -8.86
C PRO A 56 -19.03 -2.16 -8.28
N LYS A 57 -19.03 -3.32 -8.97
CA LYS A 57 -18.27 -4.51 -8.53
C LYS A 57 -16.75 -4.29 -8.60
N ILE A 58 -16.27 -3.66 -9.68
CA ILE A 58 -14.83 -3.40 -9.86
C ILE A 58 -14.36 -2.36 -8.85
N PHE A 59 -15.18 -1.33 -8.60
CA PHE A 59 -14.93 -0.33 -7.58
C PHE A 59 -14.80 -1.00 -6.20
N GLN A 60 -15.80 -1.77 -5.78
CA GLN A 60 -15.78 -2.45 -4.47
C GLN A 60 -14.57 -3.39 -4.31
N MET A 61 -14.24 -4.15 -5.36
CA MET A 61 -13.08 -5.05 -5.31
C MET A 61 -11.75 -4.28 -5.17
N ASN A 62 -11.60 -3.13 -5.84
CA ASN A 62 -10.41 -2.28 -5.67
C ASN A 62 -10.34 -1.67 -4.27
N ILE A 63 -11.47 -1.21 -3.72
CA ILE A 63 -11.50 -0.66 -2.36
C ILE A 63 -11.15 -1.74 -1.33
N ILE A 64 -11.83 -2.88 -1.35
CA ILE A 64 -11.62 -3.96 -0.36
C ILE A 64 -10.21 -4.53 -0.51
N GLY A 65 -9.82 -4.93 -1.73
CA GLY A 65 -8.51 -5.51 -1.99
C GLY A 65 -7.37 -4.52 -1.74
N GLY A 66 -7.51 -3.28 -2.20
CA GLY A 66 -6.52 -2.23 -1.98
C GLY A 66 -6.38 -1.83 -0.52
N SER A 67 -7.48 -1.75 0.24
CA SER A 67 -7.44 -1.42 1.67
C SER A 67 -6.76 -2.53 2.47
N LEU A 68 -7.13 -3.80 2.22
CA LEU A 68 -6.53 -4.95 2.91
C LEU A 68 -5.04 -5.06 2.58
N LEU A 69 -4.69 -5.03 1.30
CA LEU A 69 -3.30 -5.17 0.87
C LEU A 69 -2.43 -3.98 1.31
N GLY A 70 -2.93 -2.76 1.13
CA GLY A 70 -2.22 -1.54 1.53
C GLY A 70 -1.96 -1.50 3.04
N SER A 71 -3.00 -1.81 3.85
CA SER A 71 -2.85 -1.86 5.31
C SER A 71 -1.91 -2.97 5.75
N PHE A 72 -2.00 -4.16 5.13
CA PHE A 72 -1.10 -5.28 5.43
C PHE A 72 0.36 -4.92 5.15
N LEU A 73 0.67 -4.32 3.98
CA LEU A 73 2.03 -3.94 3.62
C LEU A 73 2.62 -2.86 4.53
N VAL A 74 1.79 -1.91 4.98
CA VAL A 74 2.23 -0.87 5.92
C VAL A 74 2.42 -1.45 7.32
N ALA A 75 1.51 -2.29 7.79
CA ALA A 75 1.53 -2.82 9.15
C ALA A 75 2.55 -3.95 9.34
N SER A 76 2.82 -4.75 8.31
CA SER A 76 3.63 -5.98 8.46
C SER A 76 5.02 -5.75 9.08
N PRO A 77 5.82 -4.73 8.69
CA PRO A 77 7.16 -4.55 9.26
C PRO A 77 7.17 -4.09 10.73
N PHE A 78 6.00 -3.74 11.28
CA PHE A 78 5.84 -3.34 12.69
C PHE A 78 5.22 -4.45 13.55
N LEU A 79 4.60 -5.46 12.93
CA LEU A 79 3.91 -6.55 13.61
C LEU A 79 4.70 -7.86 13.62
N PHE A 80 5.63 -8.04 12.67
CA PHE A 80 6.43 -9.25 12.46
C PHE A 80 7.85 -8.88 12.03
#